data_AF-A0A7J3BHN7-F1
#
_entry.id   AF-A0A7J3BHN7-F1
#
_cell.length_a   1.000
_cell.length_b   1.000
_cell.length_c   1.000
_cell.angle_alpha   90.00
_cell.angle_beta   90.00
_cell.angle_gamma   90.00
#
_symmetry.space_group_name_H-M   'P 1'
#
loop_
_entity.id
_entity.type
_entity.pdbx_description
1 polymer ?
#
loop_
_entity_poly.entity_id
_entity_poly.type
_entity_poly.pdbx_seq_one_letter_code
_entity_poly.pdbx_strand_id
1 'polypeptide(L)'
;MLRSSHVGSFPLEYSLSNVERIVVDLASLGLDVPPYPQLRSFIDIYLEPLVRAGLLVYEKGFFYGSPKDISSWSGVVDVPEAKYAVEVIMRLKLRFKGLRAPITGPFTLASRIYLSRESATLSNTLLTHNEVVKGFLKEYVSYFVEYMADLGYNIVFLDEPALGFIIGARRNLYNYSDTDIVEVLDYIAKYVANVEVGIHVCGRIHKRILEILAEVSRIKYLSLEFHDNPTNIDVLDKSLLEKYDKIISPGIISTRNPRLESEEEAYTLLEKIYNITGGRVDLISGDCGFGGLRGTLSNSEEEYRLALMKLEKVIKVCRRLTYV
;
A
#
# COMPACT_ATOMS: atom_id res chain seq x y z
N MET A 1 -7.74 20.26 6.59
CA MET A 1 -6.68 20.45 5.57
C MET A 1 -6.30 19.08 5.05
N LEU A 2 -6.41 18.88 3.74
CA LEU A 2 -6.10 17.61 3.09
C LEU A 2 -4.58 17.38 3.09
N ARG A 3 -4.14 16.16 3.38
CA ARG A 3 -2.73 15.75 3.31
C ARG A 3 -2.45 15.06 1.98
N SER A 4 -1.28 15.32 1.43
CA SER A 4 -0.72 14.66 0.25
C SER A 4 0.24 13.53 0.63
N SER A 5 0.23 12.44 -0.15
CA SER A 5 1.07 11.25 0.02
C SER A 5 1.40 10.63 -1.35
N HIS A 6 2.20 9.56 -1.36
CA HIS A 6 2.18 8.56 -2.44
C HIS A 6 2.09 7.15 -1.86
N VAL A 7 2.00 6.12 -2.72
CA VAL A 7 1.76 4.73 -2.27
C VAL A 7 3.05 4.05 -1.80
N GLY A 8 4.19 4.21 -2.49
CA GLY A 8 5.48 3.76 -1.96
C GLY A 8 6.66 3.80 -2.93
N SER A 9 6.53 3.13 -4.07
CA SER A 9 7.66 2.89 -4.99
C SER A 9 7.97 4.04 -5.96
N PHE A 10 9.19 4.06 -6.49
CA PHE A 10 9.69 4.96 -7.53
C PHE A 10 10.44 4.18 -8.62
N PRO A 11 10.56 4.70 -9.85
CA PRO A 11 11.20 4.01 -10.98
C PRO A 11 12.74 4.14 -10.95
N LEU A 12 13.35 3.99 -9.77
CA LEU A 12 14.80 3.96 -9.58
C LEU A 12 15.23 2.60 -9.05
N GLU A 13 16.49 2.25 -9.32
CA GLU A 13 17.12 1.07 -8.73
C GLU A 13 17.40 1.28 -7.25
N TYR A 14 17.36 0.19 -6.48
CA TYR A 14 17.61 0.23 -5.06
C TYR A 14 19.07 0.61 -4.76
N SER A 15 19.23 1.73 -4.04
CA SER A 15 20.44 2.09 -3.31
C SER A 15 20.07 3.03 -2.18
N LEU A 16 20.85 3.05 -1.09
CA LEU A 16 20.63 4.01 -0.01
C LEU A 16 20.78 5.47 -0.51
N SER A 17 21.66 5.70 -1.49
CA SER A 17 21.78 7.01 -2.15
C SER A 17 20.48 7.44 -2.83
N ASN A 18 19.78 6.52 -3.50
CA ASN A 18 18.48 6.83 -4.13
C ASN A 18 17.38 7.00 -3.08
N VAL A 19 17.39 6.21 -1.99
CA VAL A 19 16.46 6.41 -0.86
C VAL A 19 16.60 7.83 -0.31
N GLU A 20 17.82 8.27 -0.02
CA GLU A 20 18.08 9.63 0.49
C GLU A 20 17.66 10.71 -0.51
N ARG A 21 18.07 10.57 -1.78
CA ARG A 21 17.70 11.51 -2.84
C ARG A 21 16.18 11.70 -2.89
N ILE A 22 15.42 10.62 -2.91
CA ILE A 22 13.95 10.67 -2.96
C ILE A 22 13.41 11.36 -1.71
N VAL A 23 13.87 10.99 -0.51
CA VAL A 23 13.41 11.62 0.74
C VAL A 23 13.65 13.15 0.72
N VAL A 24 14.79 13.60 0.22
CA VAL A 24 15.11 15.03 0.08
C VAL A 24 14.20 15.70 -0.97
N ASP A 25 13.97 15.07 -2.11
CA ASP A 25 13.10 15.60 -3.16
C ASP A 25 11.64 15.69 -2.67
N LEU A 26 11.14 14.70 -1.93
CA LEU A 26 9.81 14.70 -1.32
C LEU A 26 9.62 15.84 -0.31
N ALA A 27 10.64 16.10 0.51
CA ALA A 27 10.64 17.25 1.43
C ALA A 27 10.63 18.58 0.65
N SER A 28 11.43 18.67 -0.41
CA SER A 28 11.57 19.88 -1.24
C SER A 28 10.29 20.21 -2.01
N LEU A 29 9.55 19.21 -2.46
CA LEU A 29 8.21 19.36 -3.05
C LEU A 29 7.15 19.81 -2.03
N GLY A 30 7.42 19.60 -0.73
CA GLY A 30 6.49 19.88 0.36
C GLY A 30 5.35 18.87 0.42
N LEU A 31 5.67 17.58 0.22
CA LEU A 31 4.74 16.47 0.48
C LEU A 31 4.41 16.41 1.98
N ASP A 32 3.17 16.11 2.35
CA ASP A 32 2.77 16.10 3.76
C ASP A 32 3.15 14.82 4.49
N VAL A 33 2.90 13.67 3.85
CA VAL A 33 3.09 12.34 4.43
C VAL A 33 3.84 11.44 3.43
N PRO A 34 5.18 11.50 3.38
CA PRO A 34 5.95 10.58 2.56
C PRO A 34 5.90 9.17 3.15
N PRO A 35 5.70 8.13 2.32
CA PRO A 35 6.20 6.81 2.66
C PRO A 35 7.71 6.73 2.50
N TYR A 36 8.33 5.71 3.08
CA TYR A 36 9.70 5.39 2.71
C TYR A 36 9.77 4.93 1.25
N PRO A 37 10.81 5.31 0.49
CA PRO A 37 10.94 4.89 -0.90
C PRO A 37 11.14 3.38 -1.04
N GLN A 38 10.11 2.66 -1.50
CA GLN A 38 10.18 1.22 -1.77
C GLN A 38 10.81 0.97 -3.15
N LEU A 39 12.14 0.90 -3.21
CA LEU A 39 12.88 0.65 -4.45
C LEU A 39 13.13 -0.85 -4.73
N ARG A 40 12.94 -1.70 -3.73
CA ARG A 40 12.93 -3.16 -3.86
C ARG A 40 11.50 -3.66 -4.13
N SER A 41 11.38 -4.89 -4.61
CA SER A 41 10.08 -5.57 -4.70
C SER A 41 9.42 -5.57 -3.32
N PHE A 42 8.20 -5.03 -3.25
CA PHE A 42 7.39 -5.04 -2.02
C PHE A 42 7.00 -6.46 -1.61
N ILE A 43 7.20 -7.49 -2.43
CA ILE A 43 7.09 -8.88 -1.98
C ILE A 43 8.38 -9.31 -1.29
N ASP A 44 9.53 -8.99 -1.89
CA ASP A 44 10.84 -9.44 -1.43
C ASP A 44 11.18 -8.83 -0.07
N ILE A 45 10.89 -7.53 0.14
CA ILE A 45 11.10 -6.84 1.43
C ILE A 45 10.53 -7.67 2.59
N TYR A 46 9.34 -8.25 2.40
CA TYR A 46 8.60 -8.93 3.45
C TYR A 46 8.74 -10.45 3.42
N LEU A 47 9.19 -11.09 2.33
CA LEU A 47 9.41 -12.56 2.30
C LEU A 47 10.87 -12.97 2.48
N GLU A 48 11.83 -12.11 2.19
CA GLU A 48 13.26 -12.39 2.36
C GLU A 48 13.62 -12.82 3.81
N PRO A 49 13.05 -12.24 4.89
CA PRO A 49 13.33 -12.70 6.25
C PRO A 49 12.93 -14.15 6.50
N LEU A 50 11.85 -14.64 5.85
CA LEU A 50 11.45 -16.05 5.93
C LEU A 50 12.39 -16.96 5.15
N VAL A 51 12.97 -16.48 4.04
CA VAL A 51 14.01 -17.20 3.29
C VAL A 51 15.28 -17.31 4.15
N ARG A 52 15.72 -16.23 4.79
CA ARG A 52 16.89 -16.23 5.69
C ARG A 52 16.70 -17.14 6.90
N ALA A 53 15.46 -17.26 7.38
CA ALA A 53 15.09 -18.18 8.46
C ALA A 53 14.96 -19.65 8.00
N GLY A 54 15.11 -19.95 6.70
CA GLY A 54 14.99 -21.30 6.15
C GLY A 54 13.55 -21.80 6.04
N LEU A 55 12.54 -20.93 6.20
CA LEU A 55 11.12 -21.27 6.10
C LEU A 55 10.60 -21.23 4.67
N LEU A 56 11.26 -20.45 3.80
CA LEU A 56 10.97 -20.35 2.37
C LEU A 56 12.23 -20.61 1.54
N VAL A 57 12.01 -21.07 0.31
CA VAL A 57 13.06 -21.17 -0.73
C VAL A 57 12.79 -20.14 -1.80
N TYR A 58 13.78 -19.30 -2.11
CA TYR A 58 13.71 -18.37 -3.24
C TYR A 58 14.44 -18.94 -4.45
N GLU A 59 13.73 -19.12 -5.57
CA GLU A 59 14.28 -19.66 -6.80
C GLU A 59 13.63 -19.01 -8.02
N LYS A 60 14.46 -18.53 -8.98
CA LYS A 60 14.01 -17.98 -10.28
C LYS A 60 12.91 -16.90 -10.15
N GLY A 61 12.96 -16.07 -9.11
CA GLY A 61 11.99 -14.99 -8.90
C GLY A 61 10.71 -15.41 -8.16
N PHE A 62 10.65 -16.63 -7.63
CA PHE A 62 9.50 -17.16 -6.91
C PHE A 62 9.89 -17.61 -5.51
N PHE A 63 8.96 -17.43 -4.57
CA PHE A 63 9.08 -17.94 -3.21
C PHE A 63 8.29 -19.25 -3.12
N TYR A 64 8.91 -20.28 -2.55
CA TYR A 64 8.30 -21.59 -2.35
C TYR A 64 8.28 -21.95 -0.87
N GLY A 65 7.20 -22.57 -0.42
CA GLY A 65 7.04 -22.95 0.98
C GLY A 65 5.92 -23.96 1.20
N SER A 66 6.08 -24.78 2.24
CA SER A 66 5.08 -25.76 2.68
C SER A 66 4.28 -25.20 3.86
N PRO A 67 2.96 -25.37 3.89
CA PRO A 67 2.13 -25.03 5.05
C PRO A 67 2.63 -25.62 6.36
N LYS A 68 3.26 -26.80 6.32
CA LYS A 68 3.78 -27.50 7.52
C LYS A 68 5.04 -26.83 8.08
N ASP A 69 5.86 -26.29 7.20
CA ASP A 69 7.15 -25.69 7.57
C ASP A 69 6.93 -24.27 8.10
N ILE A 70 5.88 -23.59 7.62
CA ILE A 70 5.51 -22.22 7.97
C ILE A 70 4.53 -22.24 9.15
N SER A 71 5.06 -22.61 10.31
CA SER A 71 4.27 -22.76 11.55
C SER A 71 4.65 -21.78 12.64
N SER A 72 5.90 -21.30 12.67
CA SER A 72 6.36 -20.30 13.63
C SER A 72 7.59 -19.57 13.11
N TRP A 73 7.76 -18.32 13.53
CA TRP A 73 8.91 -17.49 13.20
C TRP A 73 9.30 -16.65 14.42
N SER A 74 10.60 -16.61 14.70
CA SER A 74 11.19 -15.84 15.81
C SER A 74 12.36 -14.97 15.34
N GLY A 75 12.39 -14.65 14.04
CA GLY A 75 13.43 -13.83 13.45
C GLY A 75 13.27 -12.35 13.76
N VAL A 76 14.32 -11.58 13.42
CA VAL A 76 14.30 -10.13 13.54
C VAL A 76 13.66 -9.54 12.28
N VAL A 77 12.69 -8.64 12.48
CA VAL A 77 12.18 -7.79 11.42
C VAL A 77 13.22 -6.71 11.13
N ASP A 78 13.56 -6.52 9.85
CA ASP A 78 14.40 -5.41 9.40
C ASP A 78 14.00 -4.97 7.99
N VAL A 79 13.86 -3.65 7.83
CA VAL A 79 13.64 -2.99 6.54
C VAL A 79 14.65 -1.82 6.45
N PRO A 80 15.86 -2.09 5.92
CA PRO A 80 16.97 -1.13 5.93
C PRO A 80 16.63 0.21 5.27
N GLU A 81 15.87 0.20 4.17
CA GLU A 81 15.47 1.42 3.47
C GLU A 81 14.51 2.30 4.28
N ALA A 82 13.64 1.70 5.10
CA ALA A 82 12.74 2.44 5.98
C ALA A 82 13.54 3.09 7.12
N LYS A 83 14.40 2.30 7.77
CA LYS A 83 15.29 2.80 8.82
C LYS A 83 16.18 3.95 8.29
N TYR A 84 16.80 3.76 7.14
CA TYR A 84 17.66 4.78 6.54
C TYR A 84 16.89 6.05 6.15
N ALA A 85 15.64 5.94 5.66
CA ALA A 85 14.80 7.10 5.39
C ALA A 85 14.56 7.93 6.66
N VAL A 86 14.25 7.30 7.80
CA VAL A 86 14.11 7.99 9.09
C VAL A 86 15.43 8.65 9.52
N GLU A 87 16.56 7.94 9.38
CA GLU A 87 17.89 8.50 9.69
C GLU A 87 18.19 9.76 8.86
N VAL A 88 17.89 9.76 7.55
CA VAL A 88 18.04 10.93 6.67
C VAL A 88 17.17 12.09 7.14
N ILE A 89 15.90 11.83 7.46
CA ILE A 89 14.95 12.85 7.93
C ILE A 89 15.47 13.52 9.20
N MET A 90 15.95 12.73 10.16
CA MET A 90 16.50 13.23 11.42
C MET A 90 17.80 14.00 11.22
N ARG A 91 18.72 13.44 10.41
CA ARG A 91 20.03 14.04 10.11
C ARG A 91 19.90 15.40 9.42
N LEU A 92 19.00 15.50 8.44
CA LEU A 92 18.78 16.71 7.65
C LEU A 92 17.69 17.63 8.22
N LYS A 93 17.05 17.24 9.35
CA LYS A 93 15.97 17.97 10.01
C LYS A 93 14.79 18.29 9.07
N LEU A 94 14.48 17.36 8.18
CA LEU A 94 13.35 17.48 7.26
C LEU A 94 12.03 17.45 8.05
N ARG A 95 11.04 18.22 7.61
CA ARG A 95 9.75 18.34 8.31
C ARG A 95 8.63 17.79 7.44
N PHE A 96 7.97 16.76 7.96
CA PHE A 96 6.76 16.18 7.40
C PHE A 96 5.63 16.22 8.45
N LYS A 97 4.37 16.16 8.01
CA LYS A 97 3.21 16.10 8.90
C LYS A 97 2.99 14.70 9.48
N GLY A 98 3.56 13.68 8.85
CA GLY A 98 3.57 12.29 9.29
C GLY A 98 4.47 11.46 8.38
N LEU A 99 4.68 10.20 8.71
CA LEU A 99 5.45 9.25 7.91
C LEU A 99 4.61 8.00 7.66
N ARG A 100 4.55 7.59 6.39
CA ARG A 100 3.78 6.42 5.95
C ARG A 100 4.66 5.18 5.82
N ALA A 101 4.18 4.03 6.28
CA ALA A 101 4.82 2.74 6.04
C ALA A 101 3.90 1.85 5.19
N PRO A 102 4.19 1.68 3.89
CA PRO A 102 3.55 0.64 3.08
C PRO A 102 4.07 -0.75 3.47
N ILE A 103 3.17 -1.64 3.86
CA ILE A 103 3.43 -3.00 4.33
C ILE A 103 2.60 -3.97 3.51
N THR A 104 3.22 -4.95 2.87
CA THR A 104 2.47 -5.96 2.12
C THR A 104 1.66 -6.82 3.07
N GLY A 105 0.34 -6.87 2.86
CA GLY A 105 -0.55 -7.60 3.73
C GLY A 105 -0.48 -9.14 3.56
N PRO A 106 -1.03 -9.88 4.53
CA PRO A 106 -0.90 -11.34 4.59
C PRO A 106 -1.51 -12.07 3.39
N PHE A 107 -2.62 -11.58 2.81
CA PHE A 107 -3.26 -12.26 1.68
C PHE A 107 -2.40 -12.16 0.42
N THR A 108 -1.80 -10.98 0.21
CA THR A 108 -0.88 -10.74 -0.90
C THR A 108 0.41 -11.51 -0.73
N LEU A 109 0.99 -11.56 0.48
CA LEU A 109 2.15 -12.42 0.75
C LEU A 109 1.82 -13.90 0.48
N ALA A 110 0.67 -14.39 0.97
CA ALA A 110 0.23 -15.76 0.73
C ALA A 110 0.09 -16.08 -0.77
N SER A 111 -0.41 -15.12 -1.56
CA SER A 111 -0.55 -15.25 -3.02
C SER A 111 0.77 -15.34 -3.78
N ARG A 112 1.90 -15.07 -3.11
CA ARG A 112 3.25 -15.07 -3.67
C ARG A 112 4.15 -16.17 -3.16
N ILE A 113 3.65 -17.01 -2.24
CA ILE A 113 4.36 -18.20 -1.77
C ILE A 113 3.73 -19.42 -2.41
N TYR A 114 4.48 -20.07 -3.30
CA TYR A 114 4.04 -21.22 -4.09
C TYR A 114 4.29 -22.54 -3.36
N LEU A 115 3.34 -23.48 -3.50
CA LEU A 115 3.41 -24.81 -2.89
C LEU A 115 4.32 -25.76 -3.68
N SER A 116 4.44 -25.55 -4.99
CA SER A 116 5.24 -26.39 -5.88
C SER A 116 5.80 -25.61 -7.06
N ARG A 117 6.79 -26.19 -7.74
CA ARG A 117 7.43 -25.62 -8.94
C ARG A 117 6.66 -25.87 -10.23
N GLU A 118 5.60 -26.68 -10.18
CA GLU A 118 4.92 -27.19 -11.36
C GLU A 118 3.97 -26.18 -11.99
N SER A 119 3.49 -25.20 -11.21
CA SER A 119 2.52 -24.21 -11.68
C SER A 119 2.66 -22.88 -10.98
N ALA A 120 2.53 -21.79 -11.74
CA ALA A 120 2.54 -20.42 -11.23
C ALA A 120 1.12 -19.84 -11.03
N THR A 121 0.10 -20.70 -10.83
CA THR A 121 -1.30 -20.28 -10.61
C THR A 121 -1.57 -19.92 -9.15
N LEU A 122 -2.56 -19.06 -8.91
CA LEU A 122 -3.00 -18.69 -7.55
C LEU A 122 -3.47 -19.88 -6.72
N SER A 123 -4.05 -20.91 -7.34
CA SER A 123 -4.44 -22.15 -6.66
C SER A 123 -3.26 -22.97 -6.16
N ASN A 124 -2.04 -22.70 -6.65
CA ASN A 124 -0.81 -23.35 -6.20
C ASN A 124 -0.03 -22.50 -5.19
N THR A 125 -0.73 -21.64 -4.43
CA THR A 125 -0.10 -20.75 -3.44
C THR A 125 -0.65 -21.00 -2.04
N LEU A 126 0.05 -20.50 -1.02
CA LEU A 126 -0.41 -20.54 0.39
C LEU A 126 -1.73 -19.83 0.61
N LEU A 127 -2.17 -18.99 -0.34
CA LEU A 127 -3.48 -18.39 -0.28
C LEU A 127 -4.62 -19.41 -0.18
N THR A 128 -4.42 -20.63 -0.68
CA THR A 128 -5.38 -21.74 -0.58
C THR A 128 -5.46 -22.40 0.80
N HIS A 129 -4.52 -22.08 1.69
CA HIS A 129 -4.36 -22.63 3.03
C HIS A 129 -4.73 -21.54 4.06
N ASN A 130 -6.05 -21.32 4.22
CA ASN A 130 -6.56 -20.20 5.00
C ASN A 130 -6.12 -20.24 6.48
N GLU A 131 -5.80 -21.42 7.01
CA GLU A 131 -5.25 -21.61 8.35
C GLU A 131 -3.85 -21.00 8.51
N VAL A 132 -3.01 -21.06 7.47
CA VAL A 132 -1.68 -20.44 7.48
C VAL A 132 -1.80 -18.92 7.40
N VAL A 133 -2.74 -18.42 6.60
CA VAL A 133 -3.00 -16.98 6.50
C VAL A 133 -3.53 -16.42 7.82
N LYS A 134 -4.55 -17.09 8.40
CA LYS A 134 -5.21 -16.68 9.65
C LYS A 134 -4.37 -16.88 10.90
N GLY A 135 -3.46 -17.86 10.88
CA GLY A 135 -2.50 -18.11 11.95
C GLY A 135 -1.21 -17.35 11.71
N PHE A 136 -0.29 -17.98 10.96
CA PHE A 136 1.09 -17.54 10.82
C PHE A 136 1.25 -16.18 10.12
N LEU A 137 0.71 -15.98 8.91
CA LEU A 137 1.03 -14.78 8.12
C LEU A 137 0.45 -13.51 8.74
N LYS A 138 -0.71 -13.62 9.37
CA LYS A 138 -1.31 -12.53 10.14
C LYS A 138 -0.38 -12.06 11.27
N GLU A 139 0.16 -12.99 12.06
CA GLU A 139 1.12 -12.67 13.13
C GLU A 139 2.45 -12.14 12.57
N TYR A 140 2.94 -12.76 11.50
CA TYR A 140 4.16 -12.35 10.83
C TYR A 140 4.09 -10.88 10.36
N VAL A 141 2.99 -10.49 9.71
CA VAL A 141 2.79 -9.11 9.24
C VAL A 141 2.64 -8.14 10.42
N SER A 142 2.01 -8.52 11.53
CA SER A 142 1.92 -7.63 12.70
C SER A 142 3.29 -7.22 13.25
N TYR A 143 4.32 -8.08 13.17
CA TYR A 143 5.67 -7.70 13.59
C TYR A 143 6.26 -6.58 12.73
N PHE A 144 5.93 -6.50 11.43
CA PHE A 144 6.35 -5.37 10.60
C PHE A 144 5.59 -4.09 10.91
N VAL A 145 4.30 -4.20 11.24
CA VAL A 145 3.50 -3.05 11.66
C VAL A 145 4.09 -2.45 12.93
N GLU A 146 4.41 -3.28 13.92
CA GLU A 146 5.09 -2.86 15.16
C GLU A 146 6.46 -2.26 14.87
N TYR A 147 7.30 -2.95 14.09
CA TYR A 147 8.64 -2.47 13.73
C TYR A 147 8.60 -1.09 13.06
N MET A 148 7.68 -0.87 12.11
CA MET A 148 7.53 0.41 11.44
C MET A 148 7.05 1.50 12.41
N ALA A 149 6.12 1.17 13.31
CA ALA A 149 5.69 2.10 14.35
C ALA A 149 6.85 2.51 15.27
N ASP A 150 7.69 1.56 15.68
CA ASP A 150 8.87 1.79 16.51
C ASP A 150 9.95 2.64 15.82
N LEU A 151 10.08 2.53 14.50
CA LEU A 151 10.92 3.42 13.70
C LEU A 151 10.39 4.87 13.62
N GLY A 152 9.14 5.11 14.01
CA GLY A 152 8.49 6.42 13.99
C GLY A 152 7.52 6.64 12.81
N TYR A 153 7.17 5.59 12.07
CA TYR A 153 6.07 5.68 11.10
C TYR A 153 4.73 5.72 11.83
N ASN A 154 4.02 6.84 11.71
CA ASN A 154 2.75 7.06 12.42
C ASN A 154 1.51 6.83 11.54
N ILE A 155 1.71 6.47 10.27
CA ILE A 155 0.67 6.05 9.35
C ILE A 155 1.13 4.74 8.70
N VAL A 156 0.35 3.66 8.77
CA VAL A 156 0.69 2.36 8.17
C VAL A 156 -0.37 2.00 7.14
N PHE A 157 0.05 1.50 5.97
CA PHE A 157 -0.84 1.00 4.94
C PHE A 157 -0.57 -0.48 4.69
N LEU A 158 -1.61 -1.30 4.79
CA LEU A 158 -1.56 -2.68 4.33
C LEU A 158 -1.82 -2.69 2.81
N ASP A 159 -0.82 -3.05 2.02
CA ASP A 159 -0.95 -3.15 0.58
C ASP A 159 -1.44 -4.56 0.23
N GLU A 160 -2.70 -4.65 -0.19
CA GLU A 160 -3.43 -5.91 -0.40
C GLU A 160 -4.05 -6.02 -1.80
N PRO A 161 -3.26 -5.97 -2.89
CA PRO A 161 -3.78 -6.21 -4.24
C PRO A 161 -4.48 -7.57 -4.38
N ALA A 162 -4.11 -8.58 -3.58
CA ALA A 162 -4.75 -9.89 -3.65
C ALA A 162 -6.22 -9.89 -3.24
N LEU A 163 -6.63 -8.98 -2.36
CA LEU A 163 -8.04 -8.86 -1.96
C LEU A 163 -8.95 -8.53 -3.14
N GLY A 164 -8.43 -7.81 -4.16
CA GLY A 164 -9.17 -7.46 -5.37
C GLY A 164 -9.62 -8.67 -6.21
N PHE A 165 -8.99 -9.84 -6.04
CA PHE A 165 -9.42 -11.09 -6.70
C PHE A 165 -9.88 -12.18 -5.74
N ILE A 166 -9.49 -12.14 -4.45
CA ILE A 166 -9.99 -13.08 -3.43
C ILE A 166 -11.44 -12.79 -3.09
N ILE A 167 -11.76 -11.52 -2.90
CA ILE A 167 -13.13 -11.09 -2.63
C ILE A 167 -13.83 -11.01 -3.98
N GLY A 168 -14.69 -11.99 -4.27
CA GLY A 168 -15.52 -11.94 -5.46
C GLY A 168 -16.81 -11.16 -5.23
N ALA A 169 -17.44 -10.70 -6.31
CA ALA A 169 -18.70 -9.96 -6.24
C ALA A 169 -19.87 -10.80 -5.65
N ARG A 170 -19.77 -12.14 -5.68
CA ARG A 170 -20.80 -13.07 -5.18
C ARG A 170 -20.32 -13.99 -4.06
N ARG A 171 -19.06 -14.44 -4.14
CA ARG A 171 -18.44 -15.34 -3.17
C ARG A 171 -16.94 -15.09 -3.14
N ASN A 172 -16.33 -15.31 -1.99
CA ASN A 172 -14.88 -15.32 -1.87
C ASN A 172 -14.28 -16.59 -2.47
N LEU A 173 -13.02 -16.49 -2.89
CA LEU A 173 -12.22 -17.65 -3.29
C LEU A 173 -11.63 -18.35 -2.06
N TYR A 174 -11.16 -19.59 -2.26
CA TYR A 174 -10.33 -20.33 -1.31
C TYR A 174 -10.90 -20.47 0.11
N ASN A 175 -12.23 -20.54 0.22
CA ASN A 175 -12.95 -20.75 1.47
C ASN A 175 -12.70 -19.67 2.55
N TYR A 176 -12.38 -18.44 2.16
CA TYR A 176 -12.42 -17.30 3.09
C TYR A 176 -13.87 -16.86 3.29
N SER A 177 -14.32 -16.70 4.53
CA SER A 177 -15.52 -15.91 4.83
C SER A 177 -15.18 -14.42 4.88
N ASP A 178 -16.19 -13.55 4.87
CA ASP A 178 -15.97 -12.11 5.06
C ASP A 178 -15.43 -11.82 6.47
N THR A 179 -15.93 -12.55 7.47
CA THR A 179 -15.44 -12.50 8.84
C THR A 179 -13.97 -12.89 8.94
N ASP A 180 -13.52 -13.94 8.23
CA ASP A 180 -12.10 -14.33 8.23
C ASP A 180 -11.20 -13.17 7.75
N ILE A 181 -11.62 -12.45 6.71
CA ILE A 181 -10.86 -11.32 6.16
C ILE A 181 -10.82 -10.16 7.16
N VAL A 182 -11.98 -9.82 7.74
CA VAL A 182 -12.09 -8.75 8.73
C VAL A 182 -11.22 -9.06 9.95
N GLU A 183 -11.31 -10.27 10.51
CA GLU A 183 -10.55 -10.67 11.70
C GLU A 183 -9.04 -10.65 11.48
N VAL A 184 -8.56 -11.08 10.30
CA VAL A 184 -7.14 -11.03 9.94
C VAL A 184 -6.64 -9.58 9.91
N LEU A 185 -7.37 -8.71 9.22
CA LEU A 185 -6.99 -7.31 9.08
C LEU A 185 -7.10 -6.54 10.40
N ASP A 186 -8.15 -6.76 11.20
CA ASP A 186 -8.32 -6.12 12.50
C ASP A 186 -7.25 -6.56 13.49
N TYR A 187 -6.84 -7.84 13.46
CA TYR A 187 -5.74 -8.33 14.29
C TYR A 187 -4.46 -7.55 14.00
N ILE A 188 -4.06 -7.45 12.73
CA ILE A 188 -2.84 -6.75 12.32
C ILE A 188 -2.89 -5.27 12.74
N ALA A 189 -4.03 -4.63 12.53
CA ALA A 189 -4.22 -3.22 12.85
C ALA A 189 -4.33 -2.92 14.37
N LYS A 190 -4.55 -3.93 15.22
CA LYS A 190 -4.70 -3.76 16.68
C LYS A 190 -3.39 -3.41 17.38
N TYR A 191 -2.25 -3.77 16.81
CA TYR A 191 -0.94 -3.69 17.49
C TYR A 191 -0.36 -2.28 17.58
N VAL A 192 -1.03 -1.28 17.02
CA VAL A 192 -0.53 0.10 16.97
C VAL A 192 -1.55 1.11 17.46
N ALA A 193 -1.65 1.28 18.77
CA ALA A 193 -2.66 2.13 19.42
C ALA A 193 -2.60 3.62 19.00
N ASN A 194 -1.45 4.10 18.52
CA ASN A 194 -1.20 5.51 18.16
C ASN A 194 -0.84 5.71 16.69
N VAL A 195 -1.06 4.70 15.83
CA VAL A 195 -0.76 4.78 14.41
C VAL A 195 -2.07 4.79 13.63
N GLU A 196 -2.14 5.66 12.64
CA GLU A 196 -3.24 5.67 11.69
C GLU A 196 -3.09 4.51 10.70
N VAL A 197 -4.09 3.62 10.59
CA VAL A 197 -4.01 2.45 9.70
C VAL A 197 -4.86 2.66 8.45
N GLY A 198 -4.31 2.33 7.29
CA GLY A 198 -4.97 2.28 6.01
C GLY A 198 -4.78 0.95 5.30
N ILE A 199 -5.51 0.75 4.23
CA ILE A 199 -5.32 -0.37 3.29
C ILE A 199 -5.32 0.16 1.88
N HIS A 200 -4.44 -0.37 1.03
CA HIS A 200 -4.42 -0.10 -0.39
C HIS A 200 -4.83 -1.35 -1.16
N VAL A 201 -5.85 -1.24 -2.02
CA VAL A 201 -6.28 -2.33 -2.89
C VAL A 201 -6.28 -1.83 -4.33
N CYS A 202 -5.50 -2.50 -5.18
CA CYS A 202 -5.30 -2.12 -6.56
C CYS A 202 -6.45 -2.57 -7.48
N GLY A 203 -6.57 -1.90 -8.63
CA GLY A 203 -7.46 -2.29 -9.71
C GLY A 203 -8.94 -1.95 -9.51
N ARG A 204 -9.80 -2.69 -10.22
CA ARG A 204 -11.25 -2.47 -10.19
C ARG A 204 -11.85 -3.00 -8.90
N ILE A 205 -12.57 -2.14 -8.20
CA ILE A 205 -13.23 -2.43 -6.93
C ILE A 205 -14.73 -2.58 -7.19
N HIS A 206 -15.34 -3.59 -6.58
CA HIS A 206 -16.79 -3.74 -6.54
C HIS A 206 -17.31 -3.46 -5.12
N LYS A 207 -18.60 -3.15 -4.99
CA LYS A 207 -19.21 -2.70 -3.72
C LYS A 207 -18.88 -3.58 -2.52
N ARG A 208 -18.93 -4.91 -2.69
CA ARG A 208 -18.63 -5.87 -1.62
C ARG A 208 -17.21 -5.79 -1.05
N ILE A 209 -16.19 -5.40 -1.83
CA ILE A 209 -14.84 -5.13 -1.29
C ILE A 209 -14.92 -3.93 -0.34
N LEU A 210 -15.59 -2.84 -0.74
CA LEU A 210 -15.74 -1.66 0.11
C LEU A 210 -16.50 -1.98 1.41
N GLU A 211 -17.58 -2.77 1.33
CA GLU A 211 -18.37 -3.19 2.49
C GLU A 211 -17.53 -3.97 3.51
N ILE A 212 -16.78 -4.98 3.05
CA ILE A 212 -15.91 -5.80 3.92
C ILE A 212 -14.80 -4.95 4.55
N LEU A 213 -14.13 -4.11 3.74
CA LEU A 213 -13.05 -3.26 4.26
C LEU A 213 -13.56 -2.17 5.21
N ALA A 214 -14.79 -1.69 5.03
CA ALA A 214 -15.42 -0.75 5.95
C ALA A 214 -15.70 -1.40 7.32
N GLU A 215 -15.95 -2.70 7.38
CA GLU A 215 -16.19 -3.40 8.65
C GLU A 215 -14.94 -3.55 9.53
N VAL A 216 -13.73 -3.45 8.95
CA VAL A 216 -12.48 -3.54 9.70
C VAL A 216 -12.33 -2.32 10.60
N SER A 217 -12.49 -2.49 11.90
CA SER A 217 -12.65 -1.39 12.86
C SER A 217 -11.46 -0.43 12.90
N ARG A 218 -10.23 -0.97 12.83
CA ARG A 218 -9.00 -0.17 12.99
C ARG A 218 -8.44 0.41 11.70
N ILE A 219 -8.90 -0.05 10.53
CA ILE A 219 -8.53 0.55 9.25
C ILE A 219 -9.36 1.81 9.04
N LYS A 220 -8.72 2.97 9.09
CA LYS A 220 -9.36 4.28 8.87
C LYS A 220 -9.37 4.68 7.40
N TYR A 221 -8.28 4.40 6.69
CA TYR A 221 -8.08 4.84 5.31
C TYR A 221 -8.30 3.73 4.29
N LEU A 222 -9.11 3.97 3.27
CA LEU A 222 -9.31 3.09 2.13
C LEU A 222 -8.66 3.74 0.91
N SER A 223 -7.45 3.28 0.55
CA SER A 223 -6.72 3.79 -0.62
C SER A 223 -7.07 3.00 -1.87
N LEU A 224 -7.66 3.69 -2.85
CA LEU A 224 -8.22 3.10 -4.07
C LEU A 224 -7.78 3.90 -5.30
N GLU A 225 -7.70 3.20 -6.43
CA GLU A 225 -7.39 3.78 -7.75
C GLU A 225 -8.64 4.42 -8.36
N PHE A 226 -8.58 5.68 -8.77
CA PHE A 226 -9.72 6.35 -9.43
C PHE A 226 -9.36 6.95 -10.79
N HIS A 227 -8.09 7.23 -11.07
CA HIS A 227 -7.71 7.82 -12.35
C HIS A 227 -7.75 6.78 -13.48
N ASP A 228 -7.04 5.67 -13.30
CA ASP A 228 -6.97 4.57 -14.26
C ASP A 228 -8.17 3.61 -14.12
N ASN A 229 -8.89 3.67 -13.01
CA ASN A 229 -10.09 2.89 -12.73
C ASN A 229 -11.29 3.80 -12.39
N PRO A 230 -11.78 4.64 -13.32
CA PRO A 230 -12.82 5.64 -13.03
C PRO A 230 -14.16 5.04 -12.57
N THR A 231 -14.44 3.77 -12.89
CA THR A 231 -15.64 3.05 -12.40
C THR A 231 -15.62 2.79 -10.90
N ASN A 232 -14.47 2.90 -10.23
CA ASN A 232 -14.39 2.76 -8.78
C ASN A 232 -15.12 3.90 -8.05
N ILE A 233 -15.40 5.01 -8.72
CA ILE A 233 -16.25 6.07 -8.16
C ILE A 233 -17.66 5.54 -7.86
N ASP A 234 -18.16 4.61 -8.67
CA ASP A 234 -19.53 4.09 -8.56
C ASP A 234 -19.75 3.22 -7.31
N VAL A 235 -18.67 2.75 -6.67
CA VAL A 235 -18.77 1.97 -5.44
C VAL A 235 -18.79 2.83 -4.18
N LEU A 236 -18.44 4.12 -4.28
CA LEU A 236 -18.39 5.01 -3.12
C LEU A 236 -19.77 5.19 -2.50
N ASP A 237 -19.84 5.03 -1.18
CA ASP A 237 -21.08 5.12 -0.42
C ASP A 237 -20.86 5.97 0.83
N LYS A 238 -21.32 7.22 0.81
CA LYS A 238 -21.19 8.15 1.93
C LYS A 238 -21.74 7.58 3.23
N SER A 239 -22.91 6.92 3.17
CA SER A 239 -23.56 6.39 4.36
C SER A 239 -22.75 5.28 5.01
N LEU A 240 -22.12 4.43 4.18
CA LEU A 240 -21.19 3.40 4.64
C LEU A 240 -19.94 4.01 5.29
N LEU A 241 -19.34 5.02 4.64
CA LEU A 241 -18.15 5.70 5.17
C LEU A 241 -18.43 6.41 6.49
N GLU A 242 -19.60 7.04 6.64
CA GLU A 242 -20.03 7.66 7.90
C GLU A 242 -20.29 6.63 8.99
N LYS A 243 -20.99 5.53 8.66
CA LYS A 243 -21.32 4.45 9.60
C LYS A 243 -20.07 3.83 10.23
N TYR A 244 -19.02 3.63 9.45
CA TYR A 244 -17.79 2.95 9.88
C TYR A 244 -16.59 3.90 10.10
N ASP A 245 -16.83 5.21 10.09
CA ASP A 245 -15.82 6.27 10.21
C ASP A 245 -14.61 6.12 9.27
N LYS A 246 -14.88 5.82 7.99
CA LYS A 246 -13.85 5.61 6.97
C LYS A 246 -13.53 6.88 6.19
N ILE A 247 -12.27 6.99 5.78
CA ILE A 247 -11.77 8.06 4.92
C ILE A 247 -11.22 7.44 3.65
N ILE A 248 -11.57 8.01 2.50
CA ILE A 248 -11.00 7.60 1.21
C ILE A 248 -9.63 8.27 1.04
N SER A 249 -8.62 7.48 0.62
CA SER A 249 -7.31 7.95 0.17
C SER A 249 -7.21 7.79 -1.34
N PRO A 250 -7.68 8.78 -2.11
CA PRO A 250 -7.87 8.61 -3.55
C PRO A 250 -6.58 8.76 -4.34
N GLY A 251 -6.38 7.83 -5.28
CA GLY A 251 -5.48 8.00 -6.41
C GLY A 251 -6.09 8.88 -7.49
N ILE A 252 -5.47 10.03 -7.80
CA ILE A 252 -6.03 11.04 -8.72
C ILE A 252 -5.22 11.26 -10.00
N ILE A 253 -4.12 10.51 -10.16
CA ILE A 253 -3.23 10.53 -11.33
C ILE A 253 -2.71 9.12 -11.61
N SER A 254 -2.37 8.84 -12.86
CA SER A 254 -1.77 7.56 -13.24
C SER A 254 -0.31 7.49 -12.79
N THR A 255 0.08 6.33 -12.27
CA THR A 255 1.48 6.03 -11.90
C THR A 255 2.14 5.00 -12.82
N ARG A 256 1.51 4.74 -13.97
CA ARG A 256 2.02 3.84 -15.04
C ARG A 256 1.93 4.44 -16.44
N ASN A 257 1.13 5.48 -16.64
CA ASN A 257 1.05 6.19 -17.91
C ASN A 257 2.10 7.32 -17.96
N PRO A 258 2.97 7.37 -18.99
CA PRO A 258 3.97 8.44 -19.11
C PRO A 258 3.36 9.82 -19.43
N ARG A 259 2.07 9.89 -19.79
CA ARG A 259 1.34 11.16 -19.95
C ARG A 259 1.26 11.89 -18.62
N LEU A 260 1.71 13.14 -18.60
CA LEU A 260 1.54 14.03 -17.47
C LEU A 260 0.13 14.66 -17.50
N GLU A 261 -0.72 14.28 -16.55
CA GLU A 261 -2.10 14.80 -16.38
C GLU A 261 -2.09 16.29 -16.10
N SER A 262 -3.10 17.04 -16.50
CA SER A 262 -3.23 18.45 -16.11
C SER A 262 -3.67 18.62 -14.65
N GLU A 263 -3.40 19.79 -14.05
CA GLU A 263 -3.88 20.10 -12.69
C GLU A 263 -5.42 20.12 -12.63
N GLU A 264 -6.10 20.52 -13.72
CA GLU A 264 -7.56 20.57 -13.79
C GLU A 264 -8.19 19.17 -13.90
N GLU A 265 -7.57 18.25 -14.65
CA GLU A 265 -7.99 16.84 -14.72
C GLU A 265 -7.96 16.20 -13.32
N ALA A 266 -6.85 16.36 -12.60
CA ALA A 266 -6.67 15.83 -11.25
C ALA A 266 -7.59 16.51 -10.23
N TYR A 267 -7.79 17.83 -10.33
CA TYR A 267 -8.71 18.58 -9.47
C TYR A 267 -10.16 18.14 -9.67
N THR A 268 -10.63 18.04 -10.91
CA THR A 268 -12.00 17.63 -11.23
C THR A 268 -12.31 16.24 -10.67
N LEU A 269 -11.35 15.31 -10.78
CA LEU A 269 -11.47 13.98 -10.21
C LEU A 269 -11.55 14.02 -8.67
N LEU A 270 -10.64 14.76 -8.02
CA LEU A 270 -10.65 14.89 -6.56
C LEU A 270 -11.94 15.55 -6.06
N GLU A 271 -12.39 16.63 -6.70
CA GLU A 271 -13.61 17.35 -6.33
C GLU A 271 -14.84 16.44 -6.43
N LYS A 272 -14.94 15.62 -7.48
CA LYS A 272 -16.00 14.63 -7.63
C LYS A 272 -16.01 13.62 -6.47
N ILE A 273 -14.84 13.08 -6.12
CA ILE A 273 -14.70 12.11 -5.01
C ILE A 273 -15.03 12.80 -3.67
N TYR A 274 -14.53 14.02 -3.45
CA TYR A 274 -14.80 14.82 -2.26
C TYR A 274 -16.31 15.02 -2.06
N ASN A 275 -17.03 15.39 -3.13
CA ASN A 275 -18.47 15.61 -3.07
C ASN A 275 -19.25 14.33 -2.76
N ILE A 276 -18.93 13.22 -3.44
CA ILE A 276 -19.62 11.93 -3.23
C ILE A 276 -19.39 11.40 -1.82
N THR A 277 -18.18 11.53 -1.29
CA THR A 277 -17.82 11.05 0.05
C THR A 277 -18.23 11.99 1.18
N GLY A 278 -18.81 13.16 0.87
CA GLY A 278 -19.15 14.18 1.86
C GLY A 278 -17.92 14.79 2.55
N GLY A 279 -16.81 14.92 1.83
CA GLY A 279 -15.56 15.48 2.33
C GLY A 279 -14.69 14.49 3.12
N ARG A 280 -15.07 13.21 3.20
CA ARG A 280 -14.29 12.14 3.85
C ARG A 280 -13.12 11.67 2.99
N VAL A 281 -12.22 12.60 2.64
CA VAL A 281 -10.99 12.32 1.91
C VAL A 281 -9.77 12.85 2.64
N ASP A 282 -8.65 12.15 2.54
CA ASP A 282 -7.35 12.58 3.04
C ASP A 282 -6.24 11.70 2.42
N LEU A 283 -4.96 12.03 2.61
CA LEU A 283 -3.83 11.26 2.07
C LEU A 283 -3.95 11.02 0.55
N ILE A 284 -4.20 12.11 -0.19
CA ILE A 284 -4.37 12.07 -1.64
C ILE A 284 -3.06 11.64 -2.31
N SER A 285 -3.12 10.76 -3.29
CA SER A 285 -1.94 10.18 -3.94
C SER A 285 -2.14 9.98 -5.45
N GLY A 286 -1.16 9.35 -6.11
CA GLY A 286 -1.42 8.65 -7.36
C GLY A 286 -2.12 7.31 -7.12
N ASP A 287 -2.59 6.69 -8.20
CA ASP A 287 -3.31 5.41 -8.17
C ASP A 287 -2.53 4.30 -7.48
N CYS A 288 -1.22 4.16 -7.75
CA CYS A 288 -0.37 3.16 -7.11
C CYS A 288 1.03 3.75 -6.83
N GLY A 289 2.04 2.90 -6.67
CA GLY A 289 3.44 3.34 -6.61
C GLY A 289 3.93 3.83 -7.97
N PHE A 290 4.84 4.80 -7.99
CA PHE A 290 5.47 5.32 -9.21
C PHE A 290 6.49 4.36 -9.83
N GLY A 291 6.81 3.25 -9.17
CA GLY A 291 7.57 2.15 -9.79
C GLY A 291 6.90 1.60 -11.06
N GLY A 292 5.58 1.81 -11.24
CA GLY A 292 4.85 1.47 -12.46
C GLY A 292 5.28 2.26 -13.70
N LEU A 293 6.03 3.37 -13.56
CA LEU A 293 6.62 4.11 -14.67
C LEU A 293 7.90 3.47 -15.21
N ARG A 294 8.43 2.43 -14.57
CA ARG A 294 9.68 1.78 -15.00
C ARG A 294 9.54 1.21 -16.41
N GLY A 295 10.43 1.60 -17.31
CA GLY A 295 10.43 1.19 -18.72
C GLY A 295 9.39 1.88 -19.61
N THR A 296 8.72 2.93 -19.11
CA THR A 296 7.77 3.72 -19.91
C THR A 296 8.43 4.82 -20.73
N LEU A 297 9.66 5.23 -20.35
CA LEU A 297 10.51 6.14 -21.09
C LEU A 297 11.86 5.49 -21.38
N SER A 298 12.78 6.24 -22.00
CA SER A 298 14.08 5.71 -22.44
C SER A 298 15.11 5.54 -21.32
N ASN A 299 14.92 6.15 -20.15
CA ASN A 299 15.82 6.01 -19.01
C ASN A 299 15.11 6.28 -17.67
N SER A 300 15.63 5.69 -16.59
CA SER A 300 15.06 5.75 -15.24
C SER A 300 15.07 7.15 -14.60
N GLU A 301 15.99 8.02 -14.99
CA GLU A 301 16.06 9.39 -14.49
C GLU A 301 14.90 10.25 -15.02
N GLU A 302 14.55 10.09 -16.30
CA GLU A 302 13.38 10.74 -16.89
C GLU A 302 12.07 10.21 -16.29
N GLU A 303 11.99 8.91 -16.01
CA GLU A 303 10.84 8.30 -15.33
C GLU A 303 10.71 8.82 -13.90
N TYR A 304 11.83 8.96 -13.20
CA TYR A 304 11.88 9.53 -11.86
C TYR A 304 11.47 11.01 -11.85
N ARG A 305 12.01 11.80 -12.78
CA ARG A 305 11.62 13.21 -12.96
C ARG A 305 10.13 13.33 -13.25
N LEU A 306 9.58 12.47 -14.11
CA LEU A 306 8.16 12.42 -14.40
C LEU A 306 7.34 12.06 -13.15
N ALA A 307 7.80 11.10 -12.34
CA ALA A 307 7.15 10.74 -11.07
C ALA A 307 7.06 11.96 -10.12
N LEU A 308 8.13 12.73 -9.99
CA LEU A 308 8.14 13.96 -9.18
C LEU A 308 7.20 15.02 -9.73
N MET A 309 7.19 15.24 -11.06
CA MET A 309 6.27 16.19 -11.70
C MET A 309 4.80 15.81 -11.51
N LYS A 310 4.49 14.52 -11.57
CA LYS A 310 3.16 13.98 -11.28
C LYS A 310 2.78 14.20 -9.81
N LEU A 311 3.68 13.90 -8.89
CA LEU A 311 3.45 14.10 -7.46
C LEU A 311 3.27 15.59 -7.09
N GLU A 312 4.02 16.49 -7.74
CA GLU A 312 3.85 17.93 -7.58
C GLU A 312 2.41 18.37 -7.88
N LYS A 313 1.78 17.77 -8.90
CA LYS A 313 0.37 18.06 -9.24
C LYS A 313 -0.59 17.63 -8.15
N VAL A 314 -0.38 16.43 -7.58
CA VAL A 314 -1.17 15.96 -6.43
C VAL A 314 -1.09 16.97 -5.28
N ILE A 315 0.13 17.42 -4.95
CA ILE A 315 0.36 18.40 -3.89
C ILE A 315 -0.37 19.72 -4.16
N LYS A 316 -0.27 20.25 -5.40
CA LYS A 316 -0.96 21.49 -5.79
C LYS A 316 -2.48 21.37 -5.71
N VAL A 317 -3.04 20.26 -6.18
CA VAL A 317 -4.48 19.98 -6.14
C VAL A 317 -4.98 19.86 -4.69
N CYS A 318 -4.25 19.18 -3.81
CA CYS A 318 -4.57 19.10 -2.37
C CYS A 318 -4.66 20.48 -1.72
N ARG A 319 -3.68 21.34 -2.05
CA ARG A 319 -3.64 22.71 -1.55
C ARG A 319 -4.83 23.51 -2.08
N ARG A 320 -5.13 23.44 -3.38
CA ARG A 320 -6.27 24.14 -4.00
C ARG A 320 -7.59 23.82 -3.30
N LEU A 321 -7.91 22.54 -3.10
CA LEU A 321 -9.18 22.13 -2.49
C LEU A 321 -9.27 22.44 -0.98
N THR A 322 -8.13 22.61 -0.30
CA THR A 322 -8.12 23.02 1.12
C THR A 322 -8.55 24.48 1.33
N TYR A 323 -8.44 25.33 0.31
CA TYR A 323 -8.76 26.76 0.37
C TYR A 323 -10.15 27.11 -0.21
N VAL A 324 -10.98 26.10 -0.48
CA VAL A 324 -12.39 26.24 -0.90
C VAL A 324 -13.28 25.92 0.30
#